data_AF-A0A497U371-F1
#
_entry.id   AF-A0A497U371-F1
#
_cell.length_a   1.000
_cell.length_b   1.000
_cell.length_c   1.000
_cell.angle_alpha   90.00
_cell.angle_beta   90.00
_cell.angle_gamma   90.00
#
_symmetry.space_group_name_H-M   'P 1'
#
loop_
_entity.id
_entity.type
_entity.pdbx_description
1 polymer ?
#
loop_
_entity_poly.entity_id
_entity_poly.type
_entity_poly.pdbx_seq_one_letter_code
_entity_poly.pdbx_strand_id
1 'polypeptide(L)'
;MKTICGWLFFLNLFFIADMAAQISGCTDPLSKNYNPEATINDGSCQYKRAAIRPEFSKKLDEKLHETSGLIFWNGKLWTHNDDKDTVIYGIGTISGNIQESYGLKKVVNKDWEEISQDSSYLYIGDFGNNVGGNRTDLHILRIEKKSLAINPVIDTISFRYSDQANLLIPSKANQTDYDGEAMVVSKDSIYIFTKQWTSKKTALYSLPKTPGNHVAQLKTVHDIRGLVTGAVFLQAESTIVLCGYSKHLKPFLYLLYDFHGTDFFTGNKRRIKLRLPFHQIEGIATQDGFHYYVTNENFSRKPFINKTQKLHKVDLSSFLQNYLKAKTKE
;
A
#
# COMPACT_ATOMS: atom_id res chain seq x y z
N MET A 1 32.76 15.17 -80.06
CA MET A 1 33.33 15.31 -78.70
C MET A 1 32.48 16.26 -77.88
N LYS A 2 31.82 15.76 -76.83
CA LYS A 2 31.66 16.41 -75.51
C LYS A 2 30.74 15.54 -74.65
N THR A 3 31.40 14.71 -73.84
CA THR A 3 30.86 13.87 -72.78
C THR A 3 30.38 14.77 -71.65
N ILE A 4 29.10 14.67 -71.25
CA ILE A 4 28.61 15.28 -70.00
C ILE A 4 28.45 14.15 -68.99
N CYS A 5 29.39 14.12 -68.05
CA CYS A 5 29.45 13.25 -66.90
C CYS A 5 28.46 13.76 -65.85
N GLY A 6 27.32 13.10 -65.69
CA GLY A 6 26.36 13.39 -64.63
C GLY A 6 26.83 12.76 -63.32
N TRP A 7 27.32 13.57 -62.39
CA TRP A 7 27.62 13.16 -61.02
C TRP A 7 26.32 13.02 -60.23
N LEU A 8 25.96 11.79 -59.87
CA LEU A 8 24.91 11.50 -58.89
C LEU A 8 25.42 11.91 -57.50
N PHE A 9 24.94 13.07 -57.01
CA PHE A 9 25.16 13.52 -55.65
C PHE A 9 24.25 12.70 -54.71
N PHE A 10 24.81 11.66 -54.08
CA PHE A 10 24.14 10.98 -52.97
C PHE A 10 24.16 11.91 -51.75
N LEU A 11 23.04 12.57 -51.51
CA LEU A 11 22.80 13.34 -50.29
C LEU A 11 22.66 12.35 -49.12
N ASN A 12 23.75 12.10 -48.39
CA ASN A 12 23.70 11.38 -47.13
C ASN A 12 22.97 12.27 -46.09
N LEU A 13 21.66 12.08 -45.94
CA LEU A 13 20.95 12.57 -44.76
C LEU A 13 21.44 11.77 -43.55
N PHE A 14 22.39 12.35 -42.80
CA PHE A 14 22.69 11.92 -41.44
C PHE A 14 21.47 12.24 -40.58
N PHE A 15 20.62 11.23 -40.34
CA PHE A 15 19.67 11.27 -39.23
C PHE A 15 20.49 11.21 -37.93
N ILE A 16 20.79 12.38 -37.36
CA ILE A 16 21.24 12.47 -35.97
C ILE A 16 20.00 12.15 -35.14
N ALA A 17 19.87 10.90 -34.70
CA ALA A 17 18.94 10.59 -33.62
C ALA A 17 19.43 11.34 -32.39
N ASP A 18 18.65 12.32 -31.92
CA ASP A 18 18.87 12.98 -30.63
C ASP A 18 18.78 11.90 -29.54
N MET A 19 19.90 11.29 -29.21
CA MET A 19 20.04 10.51 -27.99
C MET A 19 20.15 11.51 -26.85
N ALA A 20 19.02 11.97 -26.34
CA ALA A 20 18.98 12.67 -25.06
C ALA A 20 19.68 11.77 -24.02
N ALA A 21 20.81 12.24 -23.51
CA ALA A 21 21.54 11.52 -22.47
C ALA A 21 20.61 11.36 -21.27
N GLN A 22 20.46 10.12 -20.78
CA GLN A 22 19.70 9.87 -19.57
C GLN A 22 20.48 10.43 -18.39
N ILE A 23 19.94 11.45 -17.74
CA ILE A 23 20.55 12.07 -16.56
C ILE A 23 19.81 11.55 -15.33
N SER A 24 20.49 10.74 -14.52
CA SER A 24 19.96 10.29 -13.22
C SER A 24 20.01 11.42 -12.19
N GLY A 25 18.96 11.54 -11.39
CA GLY A 25 18.92 12.44 -10.25
C GLY A 25 17.52 12.52 -9.65
N CYS A 26 17.35 13.45 -8.71
CA CYS A 26 16.03 13.73 -8.15
C CYS A 26 15.16 14.50 -9.14
N THR A 27 14.06 13.88 -9.58
CA THR A 27 13.12 14.43 -10.57
C THR A 27 11.97 15.25 -9.96
N ASP A 28 11.81 15.28 -8.63
CA ASP A 28 10.69 15.95 -7.98
C ASP A 28 11.01 17.42 -7.60
N PRO A 29 10.30 18.42 -8.18
CA PRO A 29 10.48 19.84 -7.84
C PRO A 29 10.19 20.22 -6.38
N LEU A 30 9.47 19.38 -5.62
CA LEU A 30 9.21 19.59 -4.20
C LEU A 30 10.38 19.13 -3.30
N SER A 31 11.41 18.51 -3.88
CA SER A 31 12.60 18.07 -3.19
C SER A 31 13.62 19.19 -2.97
N LYS A 32 14.46 19.06 -1.94
CA LYS A 32 15.56 20.01 -1.67
C LYS A 32 16.70 19.91 -2.67
N ASN A 33 16.94 18.72 -3.22
CA ASN A 33 18.01 18.40 -4.15
C ASN A 33 17.46 18.09 -5.55
N TYR A 34 16.34 18.72 -5.92
CA TYR A 34 15.77 18.63 -7.26
C TYR A 34 16.82 18.99 -8.32
N ASN A 35 16.95 18.14 -9.34
CA ASN A 35 17.79 18.37 -10.49
C ASN A 35 16.88 18.57 -11.72
N PRO A 36 16.76 19.79 -12.27
CA PRO A 36 15.91 20.04 -13.45
C PRO A 36 16.39 19.33 -14.72
N GLU A 37 17.66 18.93 -14.78
CA GLU A 37 18.21 18.17 -15.90
C GLU A 37 17.97 16.66 -15.77
N ALA A 38 17.53 16.18 -14.59
CA ALA A 38 17.32 14.75 -14.38
C ALA A 38 16.10 14.24 -15.17
N THR A 39 16.33 13.23 -16.01
CA THR A 39 15.30 12.54 -16.79
C THR A 39 14.94 11.18 -16.20
N ILE A 40 15.74 10.67 -15.26
CA ILE A 40 15.50 9.41 -14.55
C ILE A 40 15.58 9.64 -13.04
N ASN A 41 14.54 9.21 -12.32
CA ASN A 41 14.55 9.23 -10.87
C ASN A 41 15.48 8.14 -10.33
N ASP A 42 16.49 8.56 -9.57
CA ASP A 42 17.46 7.65 -8.92
C ASP A 42 17.12 7.36 -7.45
N GLY A 43 15.98 7.87 -6.97
CA GLY A 43 15.52 7.70 -5.60
C GLY A 43 16.21 8.59 -4.57
N SER A 44 17.04 9.54 -5.01
CA SER A 44 17.85 10.40 -4.14
C SER A 44 17.10 11.60 -3.54
N CYS A 45 15.84 11.83 -3.91
CA CYS A 45 15.09 13.00 -3.46
C CYS A 45 14.99 13.14 -1.93
N GLN A 46 15.29 14.33 -1.43
CA GLN A 46 15.30 14.68 -0.02
C GLN A 46 14.22 15.71 0.32
N TYR A 47 13.24 15.29 1.13
CA TYR A 47 12.12 16.13 1.49
C TYR A 47 12.27 16.80 2.86
N LYS A 48 11.71 18.01 3.01
CA LYS A 48 11.48 18.61 4.34
C LYS A 48 10.48 17.77 5.13
N ARG A 49 10.62 17.78 6.46
CA ARG A 49 9.62 17.19 7.35
C ARG A 49 8.27 17.88 7.11
N ALA A 50 7.23 17.09 6.90
CA ALA A 50 5.88 17.59 6.67
C ALA A 50 4.90 16.96 7.66
N ALA A 51 3.83 17.69 7.97
CA ALA A 51 2.77 17.22 8.85
C ALA A 51 1.42 17.76 8.38
N ILE A 52 0.41 16.88 8.35
CA ILE A 52 -0.96 17.24 7.95
C ILE A 52 -1.95 16.90 9.07
N ARG A 53 -3.13 17.50 9.01
CA ARG A 53 -4.30 17.15 9.83
C ARG A 53 -5.34 16.51 8.92
N PRO A 54 -6.17 15.56 9.42
CA PRO A 54 -7.35 15.15 8.70
C PRO A 54 -8.26 16.35 8.40
N GLU A 55 -8.87 16.36 7.21
CA GLU A 55 -9.97 17.25 6.84
C GLU A 55 -11.18 17.00 7.75
N PHE A 56 -11.46 15.72 8.02
CA PHE A 56 -12.45 15.31 9.00
C PHE A 56 -12.03 14.04 9.75
N SER A 57 -12.73 13.77 10.85
CA SER A 57 -12.68 12.50 11.57
C SER A 57 -14.08 12.13 12.07
N LYS A 58 -14.57 10.93 11.75
CA LYS A 58 -15.92 10.45 12.08
C LYS A 58 -15.84 9.15 12.86
N LYS A 59 -16.56 9.06 13.99
CA LYS A 59 -16.67 7.81 14.76
C LYS A 59 -17.33 6.75 13.86
N LEU A 60 -16.73 5.57 13.79
CA LEU A 60 -17.33 4.42 13.11
C LEU A 60 -18.33 3.71 14.05
N ASP A 61 -19.17 2.87 13.47
CA ASP A 61 -20.06 1.98 14.21
C ASP A 61 -19.27 1.10 15.20
N GLU A 62 -19.90 0.69 16.30
CA GLU A 62 -19.28 -0.18 17.31
C GLU A 62 -19.02 -1.61 16.80
N LYS A 63 -19.71 -2.01 15.73
CA LYS A 63 -19.38 -3.21 14.98
C LYS A 63 -17.98 -3.15 14.36
N LEU A 64 -17.47 -1.97 14.03
CA LEU A 64 -16.17 -1.76 13.34
C LEU A 64 -15.06 -1.35 14.31
N HIS A 65 -14.95 -2.05 15.44
CA HIS A 65 -14.09 -1.65 16.54
C HIS A 65 -12.58 -1.86 16.28
N GLU A 66 -12.21 -2.71 15.32
CA GLU A 66 -10.83 -3.12 15.03
C GLU A 66 -10.60 -3.22 13.51
N THR A 67 -10.97 -2.18 12.76
CA THR A 67 -10.80 -2.17 11.30
C THR A 67 -9.32 -2.39 10.92
N SER A 68 -9.00 -3.43 10.16
CA SER A 68 -7.62 -3.68 9.70
C SER A 68 -7.39 -3.23 8.24
N GLY A 69 -8.26 -3.60 7.29
CA GLY A 69 -8.12 -3.23 5.87
C GLY A 69 -9.07 -2.13 5.38
N LEU A 70 -8.71 -1.44 4.28
CA LEU A 70 -9.62 -0.47 3.61
C LEU A 70 -9.40 -0.39 2.09
N ILE A 71 -10.48 -0.51 1.31
CA ILE A 71 -10.47 -0.20 -0.14
C ILE A 71 -11.61 0.74 -0.54
N PHE A 72 -11.45 1.44 -1.66
CA PHE A 72 -12.57 2.12 -2.32
C PHE A 72 -13.10 1.27 -3.48
N TRP A 73 -14.39 0.96 -3.48
CA TRP A 73 -15.03 0.20 -4.56
C TRP A 73 -16.52 0.54 -4.66
N ASN A 74 -17.01 0.81 -5.88
CA ASN A 74 -18.40 1.14 -6.17
C ASN A 74 -18.98 2.29 -5.31
N GLY A 75 -18.22 3.36 -5.11
CA GLY A 75 -18.68 4.55 -4.38
C GLY A 75 -18.64 4.42 -2.86
N LYS A 76 -18.18 3.29 -2.32
CA LYS A 76 -18.09 2.99 -0.89
C LYS A 76 -16.66 2.67 -0.49
N LEU A 77 -16.39 2.80 0.80
CA LEU A 77 -15.20 2.22 1.41
C LEU A 77 -15.56 0.84 1.95
N TRP A 78 -14.74 -0.17 1.68
CA TRP A 78 -14.95 -1.53 2.19
C TRP A 78 -13.85 -1.89 3.18
N THR A 79 -14.26 -2.44 4.33
CA THR A 79 -13.38 -2.78 5.45
C THR A 79 -13.84 -4.08 6.11
N HIS A 80 -13.02 -4.62 6.99
CA HIS A 80 -13.31 -5.76 7.87
C HIS A 80 -12.62 -5.52 9.23
N ASN A 81 -13.10 -6.21 10.26
CA ASN A 81 -12.40 -6.28 11.54
C ASN A 81 -11.23 -7.28 11.47
N ASP A 82 -10.28 -7.13 12.38
CA ASP A 82 -9.06 -7.93 12.51
C ASP A 82 -9.34 -9.40 12.89
N ASP A 83 -10.08 -9.70 13.97
CA ASP A 83 -10.26 -11.08 14.47
C ASP A 83 -11.74 -11.49 14.57
N LYS A 84 -12.02 -12.80 14.46
CA LYS A 84 -13.32 -13.50 14.62
C LYS A 84 -14.44 -13.13 13.65
N ASP A 85 -14.58 -11.86 13.28
CA ASP A 85 -15.61 -11.38 12.39
C ASP A 85 -15.28 -11.79 10.95
N THR A 86 -16.29 -12.33 10.25
CA THR A 86 -16.15 -12.83 8.87
C THR A 86 -16.98 -11.98 7.90
N VAL A 87 -17.32 -10.76 8.29
CA VAL A 87 -18.15 -9.84 7.51
C VAL A 87 -17.28 -8.75 6.88
N ILE A 88 -17.51 -8.51 5.59
CA ILE A 88 -16.99 -7.33 4.89
C ILE A 88 -18.07 -6.24 4.95
N TYR A 89 -17.70 -5.03 5.38
CA TYR A 89 -18.62 -3.90 5.54
C TYR A 89 -18.32 -2.80 4.53
N GLY A 90 -19.34 -2.39 3.78
CA GLY A 90 -19.33 -1.18 2.95
C GLY A 90 -19.81 0.01 3.76
N ILE A 91 -18.97 1.03 3.93
CA ILE A 91 -19.25 2.27 4.67
C ILE A 91 -19.27 3.49 3.75
N GLY A 92 -20.07 4.49 4.14
CA GLY A 92 -20.13 5.76 3.42
C GLY A 92 -18.85 6.59 3.56
N THR A 93 -18.40 7.21 2.47
CA THR A 93 -17.16 8.01 2.42
C THR A 93 -17.18 9.31 3.24
N ILE A 94 -18.37 9.78 3.65
CA ILE A 94 -18.52 11.02 4.43
C ILE A 94 -18.97 10.72 5.86
N SER A 95 -20.00 9.89 6.02
CA SER A 95 -20.57 9.58 7.35
C SER A 95 -19.77 8.53 8.11
N GLY A 96 -19.13 7.59 7.42
CA GLY A 96 -18.56 6.38 8.03
C GLY A 96 -19.61 5.35 8.47
N ASN A 97 -20.90 5.59 8.17
CA ASN A 97 -21.97 4.64 8.52
C ASN A 97 -21.89 3.41 7.64
N ILE A 98 -22.20 2.24 8.21
CA ILE A 98 -22.40 1.00 7.46
C ILE A 98 -23.61 1.18 6.54
N GLN A 99 -23.38 0.97 5.23
CA GLN A 99 -24.39 1.01 4.19
C GLN A 99 -24.69 -0.40 3.66
N GLU A 100 -23.73 -1.31 3.76
CA GLU A 100 -23.82 -2.66 3.23
C GLU A 100 -22.90 -3.61 4.00
N SER A 101 -23.24 -4.90 4.04
CA SER A 101 -22.42 -5.91 4.71
C SER A 101 -22.62 -7.28 4.08
N TYR A 102 -21.53 -8.02 3.89
CA TYR A 102 -21.57 -9.38 3.35
C TYR A 102 -20.78 -10.34 4.24
N GLY A 103 -21.46 -11.34 4.78
CA GLY A 103 -20.82 -12.40 5.57
C GLY A 103 -20.22 -13.48 4.68
N LEU A 104 -18.95 -13.81 4.94
CA LEU A 104 -18.23 -14.90 4.27
C LEU A 104 -18.42 -16.20 5.04
N LYS A 105 -19.40 -16.99 4.61
CA LYS A 105 -19.67 -18.31 5.22
C LYS A 105 -18.51 -19.27 4.96
N LYS A 106 -18.25 -20.19 5.91
CA LYS A 106 -17.22 -21.25 5.82
C LYS A 106 -15.77 -20.73 5.77
N VAL A 107 -15.56 -19.48 6.15
CA VAL A 107 -14.23 -18.94 6.39
C VAL A 107 -14.03 -18.80 7.90
N VAL A 108 -12.80 -18.95 8.34
CA VAL A 108 -12.38 -18.62 9.70
C VAL A 108 -11.50 -17.38 9.59
N ASN A 109 -11.80 -16.36 10.39
CA ASN A 109 -10.91 -15.23 10.57
C ASN A 109 -10.04 -15.53 11.80
N LYS A 110 -8.72 -15.68 11.59
CA LYS A 110 -7.75 -15.88 12.66
C LYS A 110 -6.95 -14.62 13.00
N ASP A 111 -6.58 -13.84 11.99
CA ASP A 111 -5.81 -12.58 12.09
C ASP A 111 -5.89 -11.92 10.69
N TRP A 112 -7.09 -11.40 10.36
CA TRP A 112 -7.35 -10.81 9.05
C TRP A 112 -6.69 -9.45 8.95
N GLU A 113 -5.71 -9.41 8.06
CA GLU A 113 -4.91 -8.24 7.79
C GLU A 113 -5.10 -7.79 6.35
N GLU A 114 -5.40 -6.51 6.17
CA GLU A 114 -5.57 -5.82 4.89
C GLU A 114 -6.58 -6.42 3.89
N ILE A 115 -7.25 -5.53 3.16
CA ILE A 115 -8.05 -5.86 1.98
C ILE A 115 -7.49 -5.14 0.76
N SER A 116 -7.37 -5.86 -0.35
CA SER A 116 -6.95 -5.30 -1.64
C SER A 116 -7.85 -5.83 -2.76
N GLN A 117 -7.63 -5.37 -3.99
CA GLN A 117 -8.52 -5.71 -5.10
C GLN A 117 -7.84 -5.63 -6.46
N ASP A 118 -8.40 -6.37 -7.42
CA ASP A 118 -8.25 -6.09 -8.85
C ASP A 118 -9.63 -5.93 -9.51
N SER A 119 -9.72 -5.98 -10.83
CA SER A 119 -11.00 -5.81 -11.55
C SER A 119 -12.02 -6.91 -11.23
N SER A 120 -11.57 -8.11 -10.85
CA SER A 120 -12.41 -9.30 -10.74
C SER A 120 -12.55 -9.81 -9.30
N TYR A 121 -11.52 -9.60 -8.48
CA TYR A 121 -11.43 -10.19 -7.15
C TYR A 121 -11.19 -9.15 -6.05
N LEU A 122 -11.69 -9.45 -4.86
CA LEU A 122 -11.19 -8.94 -3.58
C LEU A 122 -10.17 -9.91 -3.02
N TYR A 123 -9.19 -9.39 -2.29
CA TYR A 123 -8.15 -10.17 -1.62
C TYR A 123 -8.13 -9.74 -0.16
N ILE A 124 -8.32 -10.68 0.77
CA ILE A 124 -8.23 -10.42 2.21
C ILE A 124 -7.08 -11.26 2.76
N GLY A 125 -6.13 -10.64 3.43
CA GLY A 125 -5.06 -11.37 4.09
C GLY A 125 -5.56 -12.00 5.38
N ASP A 126 -5.21 -13.26 5.62
CA ASP A 126 -5.22 -13.86 6.94
C ASP A 126 -3.78 -14.28 7.24
N PHE A 127 -2.97 -13.28 7.57
CA PHE A 127 -1.52 -13.42 7.66
C PHE A 127 -0.88 -12.59 8.77
N GLY A 128 -1.67 -11.98 9.65
CA GLY A 128 -1.18 -11.43 10.91
C GLY A 128 -0.52 -12.53 11.73
N ASN A 129 0.55 -12.21 12.44
CA ASN A 129 1.44 -13.17 13.09
C ASN A 129 2.15 -12.55 14.32
N ASN A 130 1.57 -11.52 14.92
CA ASN A 130 2.20 -10.72 15.96
C ASN A 130 2.37 -11.47 17.32
N VAL A 131 1.54 -12.48 17.60
CA VAL A 131 1.50 -13.19 18.90
C VAL A 131 2.74 -14.05 19.12
N GLY A 132 3.09 -14.89 18.13
CA GLY A 132 4.18 -15.87 18.24
C GLY A 132 5.19 -15.80 17.10
N GLY A 133 4.92 -15.06 16.03
CA GLY A 133 5.81 -14.98 14.87
C GLY A 133 5.98 -16.31 14.13
N ASN A 134 5.15 -17.31 14.41
CA ASN A 134 5.36 -18.71 14.01
C ASN A 134 4.13 -19.37 13.38
N ARG A 135 3.12 -18.60 12.95
CA ARG A 135 2.02 -19.15 12.16
C ARG A 135 2.53 -19.84 10.90
N THR A 136 1.96 -21.01 10.62
CA THR A 136 2.28 -21.84 9.45
C THR A 136 1.13 -21.92 8.44
N ASP A 137 0.02 -21.25 8.75
CA ASP A 137 -1.24 -21.25 8.02
C ASP A 137 -1.56 -19.86 7.42
N LEU A 138 -0.52 -19.11 7.05
CA LEU A 138 -0.67 -17.80 6.42
C LEU A 138 -1.31 -17.96 5.04
N HIS A 139 -2.36 -17.19 4.77
CA HIS A 139 -3.05 -17.26 3.50
C HIS A 139 -3.75 -15.95 3.14
N ILE A 140 -4.24 -15.90 1.91
CA ILE A 140 -5.04 -14.80 1.38
C ILE A 140 -6.30 -15.42 0.78
N LEU A 141 -7.46 -14.90 1.18
CA LEU A 141 -8.75 -15.22 0.60
C LEU A 141 -8.88 -14.42 -0.70
N ARG A 142 -9.21 -15.09 -1.80
CA ARG A 142 -9.51 -14.44 -3.08
C ARG A 142 -10.98 -14.63 -3.40
N ILE A 143 -11.74 -13.54 -3.37
CA ILE A 143 -13.20 -13.56 -3.43
C ILE A 143 -13.66 -12.95 -4.75
N GLU A 144 -14.44 -13.67 -5.55
CA GLU A 144 -14.97 -13.15 -6.81
C GLU A 144 -15.99 -12.03 -6.53
N LYS A 145 -15.72 -10.81 -7.01
CA LYS A 145 -16.56 -9.63 -6.75
C LYS A 145 -18.01 -9.80 -7.17
N LYS A 146 -18.25 -10.43 -8.31
CA LYS A 146 -19.61 -10.66 -8.85
C LYS A 146 -20.43 -11.60 -7.98
N SER A 147 -19.77 -12.50 -7.25
CA SER A 147 -20.40 -13.48 -6.38
C SER A 147 -20.72 -12.95 -4.98
N LEU A 148 -20.05 -11.85 -4.56
CA LEU A 148 -20.01 -11.36 -3.19
C LEU A 148 -21.40 -11.15 -2.56
N ALA A 149 -22.33 -10.56 -3.31
CA ALA A 149 -23.68 -10.25 -2.83
C ALA A 149 -24.66 -11.44 -2.89
N ILE A 150 -24.28 -12.54 -3.55
CA ILE A 150 -25.17 -13.66 -3.86
C ILE A 150 -24.76 -14.90 -3.07
N ASN A 151 -23.58 -15.43 -3.40
CA ASN A 151 -22.97 -16.58 -2.76
C ASN A 151 -21.46 -16.50 -3.04
N PRO A 152 -20.68 -15.91 -2.11
CA PRO A 152 -19.26 -15.67 -2.31
C PRO A 152 -18.50 -16.92 -2.77
N VAL A 153 -17.89 -16.84 -3.94
CA VAL A 153 -16.92 -17.80 -4.48
C VAL A 153 -15.55 -17.38 -3.97
N ILE A 154 -14.93 -18.23 -3.15
CA ILE A 154 -13.71 -17.92 -2.42
C ILE A 154 -12.67 -18.99 -2.73
N ASP A 155 -11.52 -18.56 -3.25
CA ASP A 155 -10.30 -19.35 -3.37
C ASP A 155 -9.30 -18.98 -2.27
N THR A 156 -8.25 -19.79 -2.11
CA THR A 156 -7.18 -19.55 -1.14
C THR A 156 -5.82 -19.53 -1.81
N ILE A 157 -5.01 -18.52 -1.45
CA ILE A 157 -3.61 -18.38 -1.82
C ILE A 157 -2.81 -18.53 -0.52
N SER A 158 -2.30 -19.72 -0.25
CA SER A 158 -1.50 -20.01 0.95
C SER A 158 -0.03 -19.71 0.69
N PHE A 159 0.69 -19.25 1.71
CA PHE A 159 2.11 -18.98 1.55
C PHE A 159 2.93 -19.16 2.82
N ARG A 160 4.25 -19.23 2.63
CA ARG A 160 5.25 -19.02 3.67
C ARG A 160 6.27 -18.00 3.19
N TYR A 161 6.91 -17.27 4.10
CA TYR A 161 8.00 -16.37 3.75
C TYR A 161 9.24 -17.17 3.31
N SER A 162 10.01 -16.63 2.35
CA SER A 162 11.19 -17.29 1.78
C SER A 162 12.33 -17.50 2.77
N ASP A 163 12.45 -16.61 3.77
CA ASP A 163 13.58 -16.46 4.69
C ASP A 163 13.19 -16.61 6.16
N GLN A 164 11.92 -16.92 6.46
CA GLN A 164 11.48 -17.18 7.83
C GLN A 164 12.06 -18.50 8.34
N ALA A 165 13.12 -18.39 9.15
CA ALA A 165 13.74 -19.52 9.80
C ALA A 165 12.91 -20.03 11.00
N ASN A 166 12.91 -21.35 11.18
CA ASN A 166 12.47 -22.09 12.36
C ASN A 166 11.12 -21.69 13.00
N LEU A 167 10.02 -22.09 12.35
CA LEU A 167 8.63 -21.94 12.82
C LEU A 167 8.30 -22.71 14.12
N LEU A 168 9.23 -23.51 14.65
CA LEU A 168 8.97 -24.35 15.84
C LEU A 168 9.18 -23.59 17.16
N ILE A 169 9.80 -22.42 17.14
CA ILE A 169 10.11 -21.65 18.36
C ILE A 169 9.35 -20.31 18.30
N PRO A 170 8.23 -20.16 19.03
CA PRO A 170 7.49 -18.90 19.06
C PRO A 170 8.29 -17.80 19.77
N SER A 171 8.21 -16.58 19.24
CA SER A 171 8.62 -15.38 19.95
C SER A 171 7.55 -14.96 20.98
N LYS A 172 7.88 -14.00 21.83
CA LYS A 172 6.85 -13.29 22.60
C LYS A 172 6.01 -12.41 21.66
N ALA A 173 4.80 -12.07 22.11
CA ALA A 173 3.93 -11.14 21.39
C ALA A 173 4.66 -9.83 21.07
N ASN A 174 4.47 -9.35 19.85
CA ASN A 174 5.05 -8.12 19.31
C ASN A 174 6.59 -8.13 19.35
N GLN A 175 7.21 -9.30 19.13
CA GLN A 175 8.67 -9.49 19.04
C GLN A 175 9.08 -10.30 17.80
N THR A 176 8.30 -10.20 16.72
CA THR A 176 8.59 -10.79 15.41
C THR A 176 8.70 -9.72 14.32
N ASP A 177 9.41 -10.05 13.25
CA ASP A 177 9.46 -9.22 12.03
C ASP A 177 8.73 -9.89 10.83
N TYR A 178 8.11 -11.05 11.07
CA TYR A 178 7.33 -11.85 10.11
C TYR A 178 5.83 -11.70 10.34
N ASP A 179 5.41 -10.46 10.56
CA ASP A 179 4.02 -10.07 10.77
C ASP A 179 3.55 -9.29 9.55
N GLY A 180 2.74 -9.91 8.69
CA GLY A 180 2.23 -9.24 7.50
C GLY A 180 1.06 -8.37 7.91
N GLU A 181 1.05 -7.09 7.53
CA GLU A 181 -0.07 -6.20 7.89
C GLU A 181 -0.50 -5.24 6.78
N ALA A 182 0.20 -5.22 5.65
CA ALA A 182 -0.27 -4.50 4.49
C ALA A 182 0.00 -5.29 3.21
N MET A 183 -0.87 -5.09 2.23
CA MET A 183 -0.89 -5.85 1.00
C MET A 183 -1.39 -4.98 -0.15
N VAL A 184 -0.75 -5.10 -1.31
CA VAL A 184 -1.25 -4.54 -2.56
C VAL A 184 -1.28 -5.60 -3.65
N VAL A 185 -2.30 -5.52 -4.51
CA VAL A 185 -2.46 -6.42 -5.66
C VAL A 185 -2.09 -5.67 -6.93
N SER A 186 -1.23 -6.28 -7.74
CA SER A 186 -0.88 -5.79 -9.08
C SER A 186 -1.54 -6.63 -10.18
N LYS A 187 -1.21 -6.31 -11.43
CA LYS A 187 -1.65 -7.07 -12.60
C LYS A 187 -1.31 -8.57 -12.51
N ASP A 188 -0.15 -8.94 -12.00
CA ASP A 188 0.40 -10.30 -12.02
C ASP A 188 0.65 -10.89 -10.61
N SER A 189 1.01 -10.04 -9.64
CA SER A 189 1.52 -10.47 -8.35
C SER A 189 0.84 -9.78 -7.17
N ILE A 190 0.88 -10.40 -6.00
CA ILE A 190 0.56 -9.80 -4.70
C ILE A 190 1.87 -9.38 -4.05
N TYR A 191 1.85 -8.23 -3.37
CA TYR A 191 2.96 -7.73 -2.58
C TYR A 191 2.54 -7.53 -1.13
N ILE A 192 3.31 -8.08 -0.19
CA ILE A 192 3.04 -8.00 1.25
C ILE A 192 4.14 -7.18 1.92
N PHE A 193 3.74 -6.23 2.76
CA PHE A 193 4.62 -5.43 3.60
C PHE A 193 4.50 -5.92 5.05
N THR A 194 5.63 -6.23 5.68
CA THR A 194 5.62 -6.65 7.09
C THR A 194 5.71 -5.48 8.05
N LYS A 195 5.02 -5.63 9.18
CA LYS A 195 5.15 -4.82 10.38
C LYS A 195 6.27 -5.37 11.25
N GLN A 196 7.48 -4.84 11.08
CA GLN A 196 8.61 -5.36 11.83
C GLN A 196 8.66 -4.81 13.26
N TRP A 197 8.19 -5.58 14.24
CA TRP A 197 8.08 -5.13 15.62
C TRP A 197 9.43 -4.88 16.28
N THR A 198 10.45 -5.66 15.92
CA THR A 198 11.78 -5.57 16.49
C THR A 198 12.59 -4.50 15.75
N SER A 199 12.73 -4.63 14.43
CA SER A 199 13.62 -3.78 13.62
C SER A 199 13.06 -2.39 13.31
N LYS A 200 11.72 -2.23 13.31
CA LYS A 200 11.01 -1.00 12.87
C LYS A 200 11.18 -0.64 11.40
N LYS A 201 11.47 -1.65 10.60
CA LYS A 201 11.52 -1.60 9.15
C LYS A 201 10.24 -2.19 8.56
N THR A 202 10.22 -2.37 7.25
CA THR A 202 9.22 -3.20 6.56
C THR A 202 9.93 -4.05 5.52
N ALA A 203 9.65 -5.35 5.48
CA ALA A 203 10.07 -6.21 4.38
C ALA A 203 8.97 -6.25 3.34
N LEU A 204 9.36 -6.18 2.06
CA LEU A 204 8.48 -6.37 0.92
C LEU A 204 8.66 -7.78 0.39
N TYR A 205 7.59 -8.54 0.36
CA TYR A 205 7.53 -9.86 -0.27
C TYR A 205 6.64 -9.84 -1.50
N SER A 206 6.91 -10.71 -2.47
CA SER A 206 6.03 -10.92 -3.63
C SER A 206 5.65 -12.39 -3.80
N LEU A 207 4.43 -12.65 -4.23
CA LEU A 207 3.92 -13.98 -4.58
C LEU A 207 2.92 -13.91 -5.73
N PRO A 208 2.72 -15.01 -6.50
CA PRO A 208 1.67 -15.08 -7.51
C PRO A 208 0.27 -14.86 -6.92
N LYS A 209 -0.62 -14.22 -7.67
CA LYS A 209 -2.02 -13.99 -7.24
C LYS A 209 -2.99 -15.12 -7.58
N THR A 210 -2.47 -16.30 -7.91
CA THR A 210 -3.22 -17.50 -8.28
C THR A 210 -3.39 -18.43 -7.07
N PRO A 211 -4.51 -19.16 -6.93
CA PRO A 211 -4.73 -20.07 -5.81
C PRO A 211 -3.67 -21.15 -5.75
N GLY A 212 -3.40 -21.66 -4.55
CA GLY A 212 -2.38 -22.68 -4.30
C GLY A 212 -1.39 -22.29 -3.21
N ASN A 213 -0.35 -23.11 -3.07
CA ASN A 213 0.71 -22.93 -2.09
C ASN A 213 1.92 -22.26 -2.73
N HIS A 214 2.35 -21.14 -2.16
CA HIS A 214 3.46 -20.33 -2.68
C HIS A 214 4.55 -20.09 -1.64
N VAL A 215 5.71 -19.66 -2.13
CA VAL A 215 6.76 -19.08 -1.29
C VAL A 215 6.83 -17.60 -1.61
N ALA A 216 6.46 -16.76 -0.65
CA ALA A 216 6.55 -15.32 -0.78
C ALA A 216 8.02 -14.91 -0.78
N GLN A 217 8.50 -14.37 -1.90
CA GLN A 217 9.91 -14.05 -2.14
C GLN A 217 10.24 -12.69 -1.55
N LEU A 218 11.24 -12.62 -0.66
CA LEU A 218 11.76 -11.35 -0.17
C LEU A 218 12.33 -10.53 -1.33
N LYS A 219 11.81 -9.32 -1.51
CA LYS A 219 12.27 -8.36 -2.51
C LYS A 219 13.27 -7.38 -1.93
N THR A 220 12.93 -6.78 -0.78
CA THR A 220 13.78 -5.80 -0.10
C THR A 220 13.30 -5.58 1.34
N VAL A 221 14.17 -4.98 2.16
CA VAL A 221 13.84 -4.50 3.50
C VAL A 221 14.12 -3.01 3.55
N HIS A 222 13.10 -2.21 3.89
CA HIS A 222 13.20 -0.76 3.91
C HIS A 222 13.09 -0.19 5.32
N ASP A 223 14.00 0.71 5.67
CA ASP A 223 13.95 1.42 6.96
C ASP A 223 12.87 2.52 6.96
N ILE A 224 11.65 2.09 7.27
CA ILE A 224 10.50 2.96 7.41
C ILE A 224 10.44 3.64 8.79
N ARG A 225 11.27 3.26 9.77
CA ARG A 225 11.25 3.80 11.14
C ARG A 225 9.84 3.82 11.74
N GLY A 226 9.13 2.70 11.66
CA GLY A 226 7.72 2.61 12.01
C GLY A 226 7.16 1.20 11.96
N LEU A 227 5.87 1.10 12.22
CA LEU A 227 5.04 -0.10 12.06
C LEU A 227 4.07 0.21 10.92
N VAL A 228 4.19 -0.52 9.80
CA VAL A 228 3.27 -0.42 8.66
C VAL A 228 2.04 -1.28 8.94
N THR A 229 0.87 -0.79 8.54
CA THR A 229 -0.42 -1.40 8.87
C THR A 229 -1.45 -1.32 7.74
N GLY A 230 -1.13 -0.64 6.65
CA GLY A 230 -2.00 -0.63 5.48
C GLY A 230 -1.31 -0.01 4.27
N ALA A 231 -1.83 -0.33 3.09
CA ALA A 231 -1.27 0.12 1.83
C ALA A 231 -2.34 0.28 0.75
N VAL A 232 -2.20 1.33 -0.06
CA VAL A 232 -2.97 1.50 -1.30
C VAL A 232 -2.02 1.69 -2.48
N PHE A 233 -2.31 1.04 -3.60
CA PHE A 233 -1.51 1.08 -4.81
C PHE A 233 -2.32 1.63 -6.00
N LEU A 234 -1.80 2.69 -6.57
CA LEU A 234 -2.24 3.32 -7.82
C LEU A 234 -1.25 2.88 -8.90
N GLN A 235 -1.54 1.74 -9.53
CA GLN A 235 -0.60 1.07 -10.41
C GLN A 235 -0.29 1.85 -11.69
N ALA A 236 -1.28 2.51 -12.30
CA ALA A 236 -1.06 3.30 -13.51
C ALA A 236 -0.18 4.53 -13.26
N GLU A 237 -0.20 5.03 -12.03
CA GLU A 237 0.52 6.21 -11.57
C GLU A 237 1.85 5.85 -10.90
N SER A 238 2.23 4.58 -10.82
CA SER A 238 3.39 4.10 -10.05
C SER A 238 3.46 4.76 -8.66
N THR A 239 2.36 4.69 -7.90
CA THR A 239 2.25 5.35 -6.58
C THR A 239 1.70 4.39 -5.54
N ILE A 240 2.40 4.24 -4.42
CA ILE A 240 1.94 3.57 -3.21
C ILE A 240 1.90 4.57 -2.06
N VAL A 241 0.83 4.52 -1.27
CA VAL A 241 0.79 5.18 0.02
C VAL A 241 0.63 4.13 1.10
N LEU A 242 1.64 4.04 1.97
CA LEU A 242 1.58 3.23 3.18
C LEU A 242 1.09 4.10 4.34
N CYS A 243 0.35 3.49 5.25
CA CYS A 243 0.03 4.06 6.56
C CYS A 243 0.69 3.23 7.67
N GLY A 244 0.74 3.82 8.86
CA GLY A 244 1.35 3.19 10.01
C GLY A 244 1.59 4.16 11.15
N TYR A 245 2.23 3.67 12.21
CA TYR A 245 2.56 4.47 13.39
C TYR A 245 3.91 4.10 14.01
N SER A 246 4.48 5.02 14.78
CA SER A 246 5.69 4.72 15.59
C SER A 246 5.33 3.95 16.87
N LYS A 247 6.31 3.35 17.56
CA LYS A 247 6.20 2.77 18.92
C LYS A 247 5.49 3.67 19.95
N HIS A 248 5.52 4.99 19.75
CA HIS A 248 4.85 5.96 20.61
C HIS A 248 3.49 6.41 20.08
N LEU A 249 2.84 5.60 19.23
CA LEU A 249 1.52 5.85 18.65
C LEU A 249 1.47 7.22 17.95
N LYS A 250 2.44 7.43 17.04
CA LYS A 250 2.53 8.63 16.19
C LYS A 250 2.29 8.20 14.74
N PRO A 251 1.07 8.38 14.23
CA PRO A 251 0.71 8.05 12.86
C PRO A 251 1.55 8.78 11.81
N PHE A 252 1.79 8.09 10.70
CA PHE A 252 2.43 8.62 9.51
C PHE A 252 1.82 8.03 8.24
N LEU A 253 1.97 8.78 7.15
CA LEU A 253 1.81 8.28 5.80
C LEU A 253 3.19 8.25 5.14
N TYR A 254 3.45 7.22 4.34
CA TYR A 254 4.70 7.05 3.62
C TYR A 254 4.39 6.93 2.13
N LEU A 255 4.70 7.98 1.39
CA LEU A 255 4.45 8.08 -0.04
C LEU A 255 5.66 7.49 -0.77
N LEU A 256 5.38 6.56 -1.67
CA LEU A 256 6.29 5.96 -2.63
C LEU A 256 5.74 6.29 -4.02
N TYR A 257 6.48 7.00 -4.87
CA TYR A 257 6.02 7.36 -6.20
C TYR A 257 7.17 7.52 -7.19
N ASP A 258 6.89 7.55 -8.48
CA ASP A 258 7.91 7.67 -9.53
C ASP A 258 8.94 6.52 -9.48
N PHE A 259 8.47 5.32 -9.14
CA PHE A 259 9.26 4.09 -9.23
C PHE A 259 8.99 3.37 -10.54
N HIS A 260 9.92 2.50 -10.93
CA HIS A 260 9.77 1.66 -12.11
C HIS A 260 9.08 0.33 -11.76
N GLY A 261 8.03 -0.02 -12.50
CA GLY A 261 7.31 -1.29 -12.34
C GLY A 261 6.84 -1.52 -10.90
N THR A 262 7.42 -2.51 -10.23
CA THR A 262 7.08 -2.90 -8.85
C THR A 262 8.23 -2.72 -7.87
N ASP A 263 9.26 -1.98 -8.26
CA ASP A 263 10.42 -1.69 -7.42
C ASP A 263 10.11 -0.49 -6.50
N PHE A 264 9.10 -0.65 -5.64
CA PHE A 264 8.40 0.44 -4.95
C PHE A 264 9.29 1.42 -4.16
N PHE A 265 10.46 0.98 -3.70
CA PHE A 265 11.39 1.80 -2.92
C PHE A 265 12.48 2.50 -3.76
N THR A 266 12.48 2.34 -5.07
CA THR A 266 13.49 2.94 -5.96
C THR A 266 13.19 4.41 -6.30
N GLY A 267 11.92 4.80 -6.37
CA GLY A 267 11.51 6.18 -6.68
C GLY A 267 11.54 7.14 -5.49
N ASN A 268 10.70 8.16 -5.54
CA ASN A 268 10.50 9.14 -4.47
C ASN A 268 9.95 8.50 -3.19
N LYS A 269 10.56 8.86 -2.05
CA LYS A 269 10.21 8.35 -0.72
C LYS A 269 9.94 9.50 0.24
N ARG A 270 8.69 9.69 0.68
CA ARG A 270 8.31 10.84 1.50
C ARG A 270 7.45 10.45 2.70
N ARG A 271 7.97 10.69 3.90
CA ARG A 271 7.24 10.49 5.16
C ARG A 271 6.50 11.76 5.58
N ILE A 272 5.19 11.64 5.76
CA ILE A 272 4.30 12.71 6.25
C ILE A 272 3.79 12.33 7.63
N LYS A 273 3.96 13.21 8.62
CA LYS A 273 3.35 13.01 9.95
C LYS A 273 1.85 13.28 9.86
N LEU A 274 1.03 12.36 10.33
CA LEU A 274 -0.40 12.60 10.50
C LEU A 274 -0.67 13.07 11.94
N ARG A 275 -1.31 14.23 12.10
CA ARG A 275 -1.58 14.86 13.40
C ARG A 275 -2.76 14.20 14.13
N LEU A 276 -2.60 12.91 14.42
CA LEU A 276 -3.51 12.06 15.18
C LEU A 276 -2.75 11.38 16.33
N PRO A 277 -2.30 12.12 17.36
CA PRO A 277 -1.48 11.54 18.41
C PRO A 277 -2.24 10.42 19.13
N PHE A 278 -1.52 9.35 19.46
CA PHE A 278 -2.03 8.19 20.18
C PHE A 278 -3.05 7.33 19.44
N HIS A 279 -3.09 7.40 18.10
CA HIS A 279 -3.93 6.50 17.28
C HIS A 279 -3.07 5.38 16.71
N GLN A 280 -3.65 4.18 16.65
CA GLN A 280 -3.21 3.08 15.80
C GLN A 280 -4.06 3.18 14.53
N ILE A 281 -3.45 3.72 13.48
CA ILE A 281 -4.11 3.77 12.17
C ILE A 281 -3.80 2.48 11.45
N GLU A 282 -4.79 1.95 10.74
CA GLU A 282 -4.72 0.68 10.02
C GLU A 282 -5.03 1.00 8.54
N GLY A 283 -6.07 0.42 7.94
CA GLY A 283 -6.42 0.55 6.52
C GLY A 283 -6.41 1.97 5.93
N ILE A 284 -5.98 2.03 4.66
CA ILE A 284 -5.91 3.24 3.83
C ILE A 284 -6.49 3.00 2.44
N ALA A 285 -7.28 3.94 1.94
CA ALA A 285 -7.85 3.88 0.59
C ALA A 285 -7.87 5.25 -0.08
N THR A 286 -7.97 5.27 -1.40
CA THR A 286 -8.22 6.49 -2.17
C THR A 286 -9.07 6.16 -3.40
N GLN A 287 -9.80 7.15 -3.89
CA GLN A 287 -10.52 7.09 -5.16
C GLN A 287 -9.78 7.83 -6.29
N ASP A 288 -9.05 8.90 -5.95
CA ASP A 288 -8.56 9.88 -6.92
C ASP A 288 -7.04 10.13 -6.84
N GLY A 289 -6.36 9.47 -5.90
CA GLY A 289 -4.93 9.63 -5.66
C GLY A 289 -4.52 10.93 -4.96
N PHE A 290 -5.47 11.79 -4.63
CA PHE A 290 -5.25 13.06 -3.92
C PHE A 290 -5.81 13.02 -2.50
N HIS A 291 -7.04 12.52 -2.36
CA HIS A 291 -7.74 12.40 -1.11
C HIS A 291 -7.70 10.95 -0.61
N TYR A 292 -7.23 10.76 0.61
CA TYR A 292 -7.07 9.45 1.21
C TYR A 292 -7.97 9.31 2.42
N TYR A 293 -8.56 8.14 2.55
CA TYR A 293 -9.30 7.69 3.69
C TYR A 293 -8.41 6.79 4.54
N VAL A 294 -8.43 6.97 5.85
CA VAL A 294 -7.64 6.19 6.80
C VAL A 294 -8.54 5.82 7.96
N THR A 295 -8.49 4.57 8.42
CA THR A 295 -9.19 4.16 9.64
C THR A 295 -8.24 4.00 10.82
N ASN A 296 -8.80 4.02 12.03
CA ASN A 296 -8.08 3.68 13.25
C ASN A 296 -8.96 2.76 14.10
N GLU A 297 -8.32 1.89 14.86
CA GLU A 297 -9.00 0.99 15.80
C GLU A 297 -9.42 1.70 17.08
N ASN A 298 -10.31 1.05 17.83
CA ASN A 298 -10.53 1.38 19.22
C ASN A 298 -9.30 0.98 20.05
N PHE A 299 -8.60 1.98 20.57
CA PHE A 299 -7.42 1.77 21.41
C PHE A 299 -7.55 2.49 22.75
N SER A 300 -7.45 1.72 23.84
CA SER A 300 -7.54 2.24 25.20
C SER A 300 -6.39 1.76 26.08
N ARG A 301 -5.70 2.70 26.72
CA ARG A 301 -4.70 2.46 27.77
C ARG A 301 -4.99 3.36 28.95
N LYS A 302 -5.70 2.81 29.93
CA LYS A 302 -6.10 3.54 31.15
C LYS A 302 -4.88 4.03 31.94
N PRO A 303 -4.95 5.22 32.59
CA PRO A 303 -6.04 6.20 32.53
C PRO A 303 -5.91 7.23 31.38
N PHE A 304 -4.83 7.20 30.59
CA PHE A 304 -4.42 8.36 29.78
C PHE A 304 -4.80 8.31 28.28
N ILE A 305 -5.09 7.14 27.72
CA ILE A 305 -5.42 6.99 26.29
C ILE A 305 -6.77 6.32 26.16
N ASN A 306 -7.69 6.97 25.45
CA ASN A 306 -8.96 6.39 25.01
C ASN A 306 -9.28 6.96 23.62
N LYS A 307 -9.06 6.14 22.58
CA LYS A 307 -9.37 6.46 21.19
C LYS A 307 -10.44 5.50 20.72
N THR A 308 -11.58 6.02 20.30
CA THR A 308 -12.57 5.21 19.60
C THR A 308 -12.12 5.01 18.15
N GLN A 309 -12.66 3.98 17.51
CA GLN A 309 -12.56 3.73 16.09
C GLN A 309 -13.12 4.91 15.27
N LYS A 310 -12.41 5.33 14.22
CA LYS A 310 -12.82 6.44 13.35
C LYS A 310 -12.37 6.24 11.91
N LEU A 311 -13.12 6.89 11.02
CA LEU A 311 -12.73 7.21 9.66
C LEU A 311 -12.15 8.62 9.61
N HIS A 312 -11.01 8.77 8.96
CA HIS A 312 -10.35 10.04 8.68
C HIS A 312 -10.28 10.25 7.17
N LYS A 313 -10.36 11.51 6.73
CA LYS A 313 -10.01 11.90 5.36
C LYS A 313 -8.86 12.89 5.41
N VAL A 314 -7.88 12.73 4.54
CA VAL A 314 -6.71 13.60 4.42
C VAL A 314 -6.50 14.00 2.96
N ASP A 315 -5.92 15.18 2.74
CA ASP A 315 -5.54 15.68 1.42
C ASP A 315 -4.01 15.64 1.25
N LEU A 316 -3.55 14.93 0.22
CA LEU A 316 -2.15 14.81 -0.19
C LEU A 316 -1.83 15.59 -1.47
N SER A 317 -2.75 16.42 -1.98
CA SER A 317 -2.56 17.22 -3.20
C SER A 317 -1.27 18.05 -3.14
N SER A 318 -0.97 18.68 -2.01
CA SER A 318 0.27 19.46 -1.83
C SER A 318 1.58 18.68 -1.99
N PHE A 319 1.51 17.34 -2.04
CA PHE A 319 2.66 16.44 -2.21
C PHE A 319 2.65 15.68 -3.52
N LEU A 320 1.47 15.32 -4.05
CA LEU A 320 1.33 14.43 -5.20
C LEU A 320 0.80 15.12 -6.46
N GLN A 321 0.21 16.32 -6.35
CA GLN A 321 -0.46 16.98 -7.47
C GLN A 321 0.44 17.17 -8.69
N ASN A 322 1.67 17.64 -8.50
CA ASN A 322 2.57 17.91 -9.62
C ASN A 322 2.90 16.62 -10.38
N TYR A 323 3.16 15.54 -9.65
CA TYR A 323 3.50 14.23 -10.21
C TYR A 323 2.30 13.58 -10.91
N LEU A 324 1.16 13.47 -10.23
CA LEU A 324 -0.03 12.81 -10.78
C LEU A 324 -0.62 13.57 -11.99
N LYS A 325 -0.55 14.92 -12.00
CA LYS A 325 -0.95 15.71 -13.17
C LYS A 325 0.01 15.62 -14.34
N ALA A 326 1.29 15.30 -14.11
CA ALA A 326 2.23 15.04 -15.19
C ALA A 326 1.92 13.70 -15.87
N LYS A 327 1.62 12.67 -15.07
CA LYS A 327 1.29 11.31 -15.57
C LYS A 327 0.00 11.22 -16.39
N THR A 328 -0.97 12.09 -16.12
CA THR A 328 -2.23 12.12 -16.88
C THR A 328 -2.13 12.84 -18.23
N LYS A 329 -0.98 13.47 -18.53
CA LYS A 329 -0.72 14.15 -19.81
C LYS A 329 0.14 13.32 -20.78
N GLU A 330 0.72 12.21 -20.30
CA GLU A 330 1.50 11.24 -21.08
C GLU A 330 0.57 10.20 -21.73
#